data_AF-A0A2N2IJ74-F1
#
_entry.id   AF-A0A2N2IJ74-F1
#
_cell.length_a   1.000
_cell.length_b   1.000
_cell.length_c   1.000
_cell.angle_alpha   90.00
_cell.angle_beta   90.00
_cell.angle_gamma   90.00
#
_symmetry.space_group_name_H-M   'P 1'
#
loop_
_entity.id
_entity.type
_entity.pdbx_description
1 polymer ?
#
loop_
_entity_poly.entity_id
_entity_poly.type
_entity_poly.pdbx_seq_one_letter_code
_entity_poly.pdbx_strand_id
1 'polypeptide(L)'
;MRILSRFNFLLMMIGWLGLPGCHAVLPISEGETATCGNGVLDPEETCDPGAAGQQEGCAQDCTIVPGWSCDGEPSVCGPICGDGVLVGNEECENGDPGDAT
;
A
#
# COMPACT_ATOMS: atom_id res chain seq x y z
N MET A 1 -10.27 -71.14 -6.08
CA MET A 1 -9.79 -70.73 -4.75
C MET A 1 -9.21 -69.33 -4.89
N ARG A 2 -9.81 -68.38 -4.17
CA ARG A 2 -9.46 -66.96 -3.91
C ARG A 2 -7.96 -66.64 -4.15
N ILE A 3 -7.59 -65.52 -4.79
CA ILE A 3 -7.34 -64.23 -4.11
C ILE A 3 -7.20 -63.11 -5.17
N LEU A 4 -8.23 -62.26 -5.26
CA LEU A 4 -8.09 -60.84 -5.66
C LEU A 4 -7.67 -60.09 -4.39
N SER A 5 -6.37 -59.95 -4.11
CA SER A 5 -5.94 -59.15 -2.97
C SER A 5 -4.43 -58.87 -2.97
N ARG A 6 -4.08 -57.57 -3.10
CA ARG A 6 -3.10 -56.84 -2.25
C ARG A 6 -1.78 -56.35 -2.83
N PHE A 7 -1.52 -56.41 -4.14
CA PHE A 7 -0.28 -55.84 -4.69
C PHE A 7 -0.49 -54.65 -5.66
N ASN A 8 -1.56 -53.88 -5.49
CA ASN A 8 -1.76 -52.64 -6.25
C ASN A 8 -2.46 -51.54 -5.45
N PHE A 9 -2.06 -51.31 -4.20
CA PHE A 9 -2.68 -50.25 -3.38
C PHE A 9 -1.75 -49.57 -2.38
N LEU A 10 -0.43 -49.61 -2.60
CA LEU A 10 0.53 -48.89 -1.74
C LEU A 10 1.24 -47.71 -2.44
N LEU A 11 0.96 -47.45 -3.72
CA LEU A 11 1.39 -46.24 -4.43
C LEU A 11 0.26 -45.25 -4.70
N MET A 12 -0.91 -45.42 -4.06
CA MET A 12 -1.97 -44.40 -4.00
C MET A 12 -2.13 -43.76 -2.61
N MET A 13 -1.23 -44.04 -1.67
CA MET A 13 -1.26 -43.46 -0.31
C MET A 13 -0.20 -42.38 -0.07
N ILE A 14 0.69 -42.13 -1.02
CA ILE A 14 1.53 -40.91 -1.02
C ILE A 14 0.81 -39.69 -1.63
N GLY A 15 -0.47 -39.83 -1.97
CA GLY A 15 -1.31 -38.74 -2.48
C GLY A 15 -2.29 -38.12 -1.46
N TRP A 16 -2.30 -38.57 -0.20
CA TRP A 16 -3.30 -38.16 0.81
C TRP A 16 -2.71 -38.00 2.22
N LEU A 17 -1.52 -37.41 2.34
CA LEU A 17 -1.13 -36.70 3.57
C LEU A 17 -1.23 -35.19 3.33
N GLY A 18 -2.37 -34.78 2.78
CA GLY A 18 -2.88 -33.43 3.00
C GLY A 18 -3.20 -33.30 4.48
N LEU A 19 -2.30 -32.68 5.23
CA LEU A 19 -2.57 -32.23 6.59
C LEU A 19 -3.78 -31.26 6.52
N PRO A 20 -4.91 -31.55 7.20
CA PRO A 20 -6.01 -30.60 7.31
C PRO A 20 -5.61 -29.59 8.40
N GLY A 21 -4.73 -28.67 8.03
CA GLY A 21 -4.13 -27.75 8.97
C GLY A 21 -3.32 -26.72 8.20
N CYS A 22 -4.04 -25.74 7.66
CA CYS A 22 -3.56 -24.45 7.21
C CYS A 22 -2.15 -24.47 6.61
N HIS A 23 -2.01 -24.93 5.36
CA HIS A 23 -1.08 -24.24 4.48
C HIS A 23 -1.65 -22.84 4.29
N ALA A 24 -1.39 -21.96 5.26
CA ALA A 24 -1.38 -20.52 5.05
C ALA A 24 -0.13 -20.20 4.24
N VAL A 25 0.01 -20.82 3.07
CA VAL A 25 0.61 -20.11 1.95
C VAL A 25 -0.55 -19.27 1.46
N LEU A 26 -0.86 -18.24 2.25
CA LEU A 26 -1.29 -17.01 1.63
C LEU A 26 -0.24 -16.80 0.53
N PRO A 27 -0.60 -16.54 -0.73
CA PRO A 27 0.25 -15.60 -1.42
C PRO A 27 0.32 -14.43 -0.42
N ILE A 28 1.46 -14.27 0.27
CA ILE A 28 1.82 -12.92 0.64
C ILE A 28 1.67 -12.21 -0.69
N SER A 29 0.66 -11.36 -0.78
CA SER A 29 0.41 -10.59 -1.98
C SER A 29 1.77 -10.01 -2.32
N GLU A 30 2.41 -10.56 -3.36
CA GLU A 30 3.54 -9.90 -3.97
C GLU A 30 2.90 -8.61 -4.41
N GLY A 31 3.12 -7.55 -3.62
CA GLY A 31 2.25 -6.39 -3.53
C GLY A 31 1.63 -6.11 -4.88
N GLU A 32 0.31 -6.03 -4.92
CA GLU A 32 -0.40 -5.44 -6.05
C GLU A 32 0.39 -4.18 -6.36
N THR A 33 1.13 -4.18 -7.48
CA THR A 33 2.34 -3.37 -7.61
C THR A 33 1.97 -1.94 -7.28
N ALA A 34 2.41 -1.40 -6.14
CA ALA A 34 1.91 -0.12 -5.66
C ALA A 34 2.06 0.89 -6.80
N THR A 35 0.91 1.35 -7.29
CA THR A 35 0.86 2.06 -8.56
C THR A 35 0.57 3.51 -8.28
N CYS A 36 1.66 4.25 -8.09
CA CYS A 36 1.55 5.67 -7.82
C CYS A 36 0.76 6.42 -8.90
N GLY A 37 -0.28 7.13 -8.46
CA GLY A 37 -1.18 7.89 -9.30
C GLY A 37 -2.39 7.08 -9.78
N ASN A 38 -2.72 5.96 -9.14
CA ASN A 38 -3.95 5.20 -9.42
C ASN A 38 -5.16 5.75 -8.65
N GLY A 39 -4.92 6.61 -7.66
CA GLY A 39 -5.92 7.25 -6.81
C GLY A 39 -6.36 6.40 -5.62
N VAL A 40 -5.60 5.35 -5.29
CA VAL A 40 -5.78 4.42 -4.19
C VAL A 40 -4.51 4.45 -3.35
N LEU A 41 -4.63 4.59 -2.02
CA LEU A 41 -3.46 4.63 -1.16
C LEU A 41 -2.97 3.21 -0.88
N ASP A 42 -1.99 2.76 -1.66
CA ASP A 42 -1.39 1.43 -1.49
C ASP A 42 -0.51 1.36 -0.23
N PRO A 43 -0.25 0.16 0.35
CA PRO A 43 0.53 0.03 1.60
C PRO A 43 1.97 0.53 1.53
N GLU A 44 2.51 0.70 0.32
CA GLU A 44 3.88 1.17 0.06
C GLU A 44 3.92 2.67 -0.26
N GLU A 45 2.76 3.34 -0.26
CA GLU A 45 2.60 4.75 -0.58
C GLU A 45 2.25 5.56 0.67
N THR A 46 2.67 6.83 0.68
CA THR A 46 2.32 7.77 1.76
C THR A 46 1.24 8.76 1.31
N CYS A 47 1.03 8.89 0.01
CA CYS A 47 -0.02 9.68 -0.64
C CYS A 47 -0.25 9.12 -2.06
N ASP A 48 -1.47 9.15 -2.58
CA ASP A 48 -1.74 8.90 -4.00
C ASP A 48 -2.71 9.96 -4.57
N PRO A 49 -2.23 10.91 -5.39
CA PRO A 49 -3.04 12.01 -5.93
C PRO A 49 -3.94 11.61 -7.10
N GLY A 50 -3.88 10.35 -7.53
CA GLY A 50 -4.49 9.84 -8.75
C GLY A 50 -3.85 10.36 -10.03
N ALA A 51 -4.47 10.00 -11.15
CA ALA A 51 -3.99 10.35 -12.50
C ALA A 51 -4.00 11.86 -12.78
N ALA A 52 -4.64 12.67 -11.93
CA ALA A 52 -4.66 14.12 -12.02
C ALA A 52 -3.32 14.77 -11.65
N GLY A 53 -2.33 13.99 -11.21
CA GLY A 53 -0.94 14.39 -11.24
C GLY A 53 -0.47 15.12 -9.99
N GLN A 54 0.72 14.73 -9.56
CA GLN A 54 1.64 15.41 -8.64
C GLN A 54 1.08 16.69 -8.04
N GLN A 55 0.44 16.50 -6.90
CA GLN A 55 0.12 17.60 -6.02
C GLN A 55 1.45 18.09 -5.46
N GLU A 56 1.61 19.40 -5.26
CA GLU A 56 2.87 19.99 -4.80
C GLU A 56 3.40 19.35 -3.48
N GLY A 57 2.55 18.62 -2.76
CA GLY A 57 2.88 17.83 -1.57
C GLY A 57 3.05 16.31 -1.73
N CYS A 58 2.80 15.73 -2.91
CA CYS A 58 3.01 14.30 -3.18
C CYS A 58 4.01 14.11 -4.32
N ALA A 59 5.17 13.57 -3.99
CA ALA A 59 6.27 13.32 -4.91
C ALA A 59 5.93 12.23 -5.94
N GLN A 60 6.78 12.10 -6.97
CA GLN A 60 6.53 11.16 -8.08
C GLN A 60 6.57 9.68 -7.65
N ASP A 61 7.18 9.41 -6.50
CA ASP A 61 7.27 8.11 -5.86
C ASP A 61 6.19 7.92 -4.78
N CYS A 62 5.13 8.75 -4.79
CA CYS A 62 4.02 8.70 -3.84
C CYS A 62 4.48 8.82 -2.37
N THR A 63 5.55 9.61 -2.16
CA THR A 63 6.00 10.05 -0.84
C THR A 63 5.56 11.50 -0.57
N ILE A 64 5.30 11.81 0.70
CA ILE A 64 4.93 13.17 1.11
C ILE A 64 6.18 14.07 1.11
N VAL A 65 6.05 15.24 0.48
CA VAL A 65 7.09 16.28 0.50
C VAL A 65 7.08 17.00 1.86
N PRO A 66 8.23 17.35 2.46
CA PRO A 66 8.26 18.16 3.68
C PRO A 66 7.48 19.48 3.51
N GLY A 67 6.71 19.88 4.52
CA GLY A 67 5.80 21.02 4.43
C GLY A 67 4.38 20.67 4.00
N TRP A 68 4.07 19.39 3.76
CA TRP A 68 2.76 18.98 3.23
C TRP A 68 2.13 17.88 4.07
N SER A 69 0.80 17.91 4.17
CA SER A 69 -0.04 16.86 4.74
C SER A 69 -1.03 16.40 3.68
N CYS A 70 -1.18 15.10 3.50
CA CYS A 70 -2.09 14.53 2.52
C CYS A 70 -3.14 13.67 3.22
N ASP A 71 -4.40 13.86 2.84
CA ASP A 71 -5.54 13.15 3.42
C ASP A 71 -6.51 12.66 2.34
N GLY A 72 -7.17 11.53 2.59
CA GLY A 72 -8.17 10.95 1.70
C GLY A 72 -7.63 9.98 0.63
N GLU A 73 -8.56 9.46 -0.17
CA GLU A 73 -8.32 8.53 -1.28
C GLU A 73 -9.28 8.88 -2.44
N PRO A 74 -8.80 9.47 -3.56
CA PRO A 74 -7.42 9.89 -3.81
C PRO A 74 -6.95 10.94 -2.79
N SER A 75 -5.68 10.86 -2.42
CA SER A 75 -5.06 11.79 -1.47
C SER A 75 -5.10 13.21 -2.02
N VAL A 76 -5.43 14.16 -1.16
CA VAL A 76 -5.36 15.59 -1.43
C VAL A 76 -4.36 16.20 -0.46
N CYS A 77 -3.27 16.72 -1.01
CA CYS A 77 -2.19 17.32 -0.24
C CYS A 77 -2.42 18.82 -0.06
N GLY A 78 -2.36 19.25 1.19
CA GLY A 78 -2.38 20.63 1.62
C GLY A 78 -1.07 21.01 2.30
N PRO A 79 -0.65 22.28 2.17
CA PRO A 79 0.49 22.80 2.92
C PRO A 79 0.27 22.79 4.46
N ILE A 80 1.34 22.69 5.27
CA ILE A 80 1.27 22.66 6.75
C ILE A 80 1.71 23.98 7.38
N CYS A 81 0.73 24.78 7.79
CA CYS A 81 0.98 26.02 8.51
C CYS A 81 1.71 25.80 9.85
N GLY A 82 2.80 26.54 10.08
CA GLY A 82 3.51 26.54 11.38
C GLY A 82 4.54 25.43 11.59
N ASP A 83 4.96 24.76 10.51
CA ASP A 83 6.01 23.75 10.57
C ASP A 83 7.44 24.31 10.36
N GLY A 84 7.54 25.63 10.12
CA GLY A 84 8.81 26.29 9.83
C GLY A 84 9.32 26.07 8.40
N VAL A 85 8.41 25.80 7.45
CA VAL A 85 8.71 25.66 6.03
C VAL A 85 7.65 26.37 5.17
N LEU A 86 7.99 27.50 4.55
CA LEU A 86 7.15 28.14 3.53
C LEU A 86 7.15 27.36 2.21
N VAL A 87 6.08 26.59 1.94
CA VAL A 87 5.82 25.93 0.64
C VAL A 87 4.45 26.32 0.06
N GLY A 88 4.21 26.02 -1.22
CA GLY A 88 2.92 26.23 -1.87
C GLY A 88 2.37 27.65 -1.75
N ASN A 89 1.16 27.77 -1.22
CA ASN A 89 0.45 29.04 -0.99
C ASN A 89 0.38 29.44 0.48
N GLU A 90 1.33 28.98 1.28
CA GLU A 90 1.43 29.28 2.70
C GLU A 90 1.89 30.71 2.92
N GLU A 91 1.09 31.45 3.68
CA GLU A 91 1.43 32.77 4.22
C GLU A 91 1.62 32.68 5.74
N CYS A 92 2.01 31.53 6.29
CA CYS A 92 2.13 31.35 7.74
C CYS A 92 3.26 30.39 8.15
N GLU A 93 4.37 30.96 8.59
CA GLU A 93 5.54 30.20 9.05
C GLU A 93 5.48 29.87 10.56
N ASN A 94 4.88 30.76 11.36
CA ASN A 94 4.94 30.72 12.82
C ASN A 94 3.72 30.06 13.48
N GLY A 95 2.84 29.44 12.68
CA GLY A 95 1.58 28.84 13.14
C GLY A 95 0.47 29.85 13.41
N ASP A 96 0.67 31.11 13.02
CA ASP A 96 -0.38 32.15 13.04
C ASP A 96 -0.97 32.31 11.63
N PRO A 97 -2.25 31.94 11.42
CA PRO A 97 -2.86 32.02 10.10
C PRO A 97 -3.02 33.49 9.67
N GLY A 98 -2.08 33.97 8.84
CA GLY A 98 -2.06 35.32 8.26
C GLY A 98 -0.74 36.08 8.41
N ASP A 99 0.33 35.47 8.95
CA ASP A 99 1.64 36.08 9.10
C ASP A 99 2.65 35.57 8.06
N ALA A 100 2.77 36.30 6.96
CA ALA A 100 3.65 35.96 5.83
C ALA A 100 5.14 36.32 6.09
N THR A 101 5.58 36.48 7.35
CA THR A 101 6.91 37.05 7.69
C THR A 101 7.75 36.22 8.66
#